data_AF-A0A1G2YKS6-F1
#
_entry.id   AF-A0A1G2YKS6-F1
#
_cell.length_a   1.000
_cell.length_b   1.000
_cell.length_c   1.000
_cell.angle_alpha   90.00
_cell.angle_beta   90.00
_cell.angle_gamma   90.00
#
_symmetry.space_group_name_H-M   'P 1'
#
loop_
_entity.id
_entity.type
_entity.pdbx_description
1 polymer ?
#
loop_
_entity_poly.entity_id
_entity_poly.type
_entity_poly.pdbx_seq_one_letter_code
_entity_poly.pdbx_strand_id
1 'polypeptide(L)'
;MAIKYTLCKSPLAGSENRWSASIHTAGSAGLDDVVDRIVAQGTTVRRADVLAVLENTLTAVDSMLLDGMRVQLGGIVDLFPRIKGTFDGPTDAYDPTRHKLDIAAMAGRRLRSSFQTSAAASKRAAVTLSPSLAAFSQTPAPQQSGIVIPGSIAVINGFRLKFDSAKADEGIFFCPLDGSDPIKASSIQKNTPKELIFLVPALATGKDYHLEIRARIRGGSQLRTGRLDATLTLIMDY
;
A
#
# COMPACT_ATOMS: atom_id res chain seq x y z
N MET A 1 -7.57 -8.85 -19.39
CA MET A 1 -6.89 -7.99 -18.39
C MET A 1 -5.94 -8.84 -17.56
N ALA A 2 -4.77 -8.31 -17.17
CA ALA A 2 -3.79 -9.05 -16.36
C ALA A 2 -3.89 -8.68 -14.88
N ILE A 3 -3.73 -9.67 -14.00
CA ILE A 3 -3.71 -9.53 -12.55
C ILE A 3 -2.44 -8.78 -12.14
N LYS A 4 -2.62 -7.66 -11.43
CA LYS A 4 -1.52 -6.78 -11.05
C LYS A 4 -0.89 -7.25 -9.75
N TYR A 5 0.44 -7.27 -9.68
CA TYR A 5 1.16 -7.65 -8.45
C TYR A 5 2.37 -6.75 -8.18
N THR A 6 2.76 -6.64 -6.91
CA THR A 6 4.02 -6.05 -6.45
C THR A 6 4.84 -7.08 -5.67
N LEU A 7 6.15 -6.89 -5.55
CA LEU A 7 7.00 -7.76 -4.75
C LEU A 7 7.24 -7.14 -3.36
N CYS A 8 7.13 -7.96 -2.32
CA CYS A 8 7.41 -7.62 -0.94
C CYS A 8 8.49 -8.57 -0.39
N LYS A 9 9.36 -8.09 0.50
CA LYS A 9 10.35 -8.95 1.15
C LYS A 9 9.62 -9.93 2.06
N SER A 10 9.97 -11.21 1.98
CA SER A 10 9.35 -12.26 2.82
C SER A 10 9.71 -12.04 4.30
N PRO A 11 8.74 -12.04 5.22
CA PRO A 11 9.00 -11.89 6.66
C PRO A 11 9.40 -13.21 7.36
N LEU A 12 9.46 -14.33 6.65
CA LEU A 12 9.71 -15.65 7.23
C LEU A 12 11.18 -15.84 7.63
N ALA A 13 11.44 -16.42 8.80
CA ALA A 13 12.78 -16.81 9.23
C ALA A 13 13.42 -17.80 8.23
N GLY A 14 14.70 -17.64 7.91
CA GLY A 14 15.40 -18.44 6.90
C GLY A 14 15.09 -18.04 5.44
N SER A 15 14.37 -16.93 5.22
CA SER A 15 14.04 -16.41 3.88
C SER A 15 14.85 -15.17 3.51
N GLU A 16 16.12 -15.13 3.95
CA GLU A 16 17.06 -14.10 3.53
C GLU A 16 17.10 -14.07 1.99
N ASN A 17 16.88 -12.87 1.44
CA ASN A 17 16.78 -12.61 0.00
C ASN A 17 15.59 -13.22 -0.77
N ARG A 18 14.54 -13.71 -0.10
CA ARG A 18 13.29 -14.17 -0.77
C ARG A 18 12.21 -13.08 -0.79
N TRP A 19 11.51 -13.00 -1.92
CA TRP A 19 10.42 -12.05 -2.15
C TRP A 19 9.11 -12.80 -2.38
N SER A 20 8.01 -12.27 -1.87
CA SER A 20 6.65 -12.75 -2.13
C SER A 20 5.88 -11.76 -2.98
N ALA A 21 4.95 -12.25 -3.81
CA ALA A 21 4.06 -11.40 -4.57
C ALA A 21 2.84 -11.01 -3.73
N SER A 22 2.49 -9.73 -3.76
CA SER A 22 1.24 -9.19 -3.24
C SER A 22 0.35 -8.79 -4.43
N ILE A 23 -0.85 -9.38 -4.48
CA ILE A 23 -1.82 -9.17 -5.56
C ILE A 23 -2.62 -7.89 -5.29
N HIS A 24 -2.83 -7.10 -6.33
CA HIS A 24 -3.75 -5.96 -6.34
C HIS A 24 -5.04 -6.40 -7.04
N THR A 25 -6.12 -6.56 -6.28
CA THR A 25 -7.44 -6.85 -6.83
C THR A 25 -7.94 -5.65 -7.64
N ALA A 26 -8.53 -5.90 -8.82
CA ALA A 26 -9.06 -4.84 -9.67
C ALA A 26 -10.32 -4.16 -9.09
N GLY A 27 -11.00 -4.82 -8.16
CA GLY A 27 -12.21 -4.36 -7.50
C GLY A 27 -12.86 -5.50 -6.71
N SER A 28 -14.09 -5.27 -6.26
CA SER A 28 -14.97 -6.29 -5.68
C SER A 28 -16.16 -6.51 -6.60
N ALA A 29 -16.67 -7.74 -6.66
CA ALA A 29 -17.92 -8.07 -7.35
C ALA A 29 -18.85 -8.79 -6.36
N GLY A 30 -20.12 -8.39 -6.35
CA GLY A 30 -21.20 -8.96 -5.54
C GLY A 30 -22.14 -9.86 -6.34
N LEU A 31 -23.24 -10.28 -5.71
CA LEU A 31 -24.25 -11.14 -6.35
C LEU A 31 -24.90 -10.46 -7.55
N ASP A 32 -25.22 -9.16 -7.44
CA ASP A 32 -25.78 -8.38 -8.55
C ASP A 32 -24.85 -8.31 -9.77
N ASP A 33 -23.54 -8.14 -9.58
CA ASP A 33 -22.57 -8.13 -10.68
C ASP A 33 -22.52 -9.49 -11.39
N VAL A 34 -22.66 -10.58 -10.62
CA VAL A 34 -22.75 -11.94 -11.18
C VAL A 34 -24.03 -12.11 -12.00
N VAL A 35 -25.18 -11.64 -11.48
CA VAL A 35 -26.46 -11.64 -12.19
C VAL A 35 -26.35 -10.87 -13.50
N ASP A 36 -25.81 -9.66 -13.47
CA ASP A 36 -25.63 -8.84 -14.66
C ASP A 36 -24.69 -9.51 -15.68
N ARG A 37 -23.63 -10.18 -15.20
CA ARG A 37 -22.72 -10.96 -16.05
C ARG A 37 -23.38 -12.19 -16.67
N ILE A 38 -24.37 -12.80 -16.02
CA ILE A 38 -25.18 -13.90 -16.57
C ILE A 38 -26.12 -13.36 -17.65
N VAL A 39 -26.83 -12.26 -17.37
CA VAL A 39 -27.73 -11.65 -18.37
C VAL A 39 -26.95 -11.24 -19.62
N ALA A 40 -25.77 -10.64 -19.44
CA ALA A 40 -24.89 -10.22 -20.53
C ALA A 40 -24.35 -11.36 -21.41
N GLN A 41 -24.50 -12.63 -21.01
CA GLN A 41 -24.17 -13.80 -21.85
C GLN A 41 -25.24 -14.09 -22.91
N GLY A 42 -26.35 -13.34 -22.94
CA GLY A 42 -27.42 -13.50 -23.92
C GLY A 42 -28.48 -14.54 -23.53
N THR A 43 -28.71 -14.74 -22.23
CA THR A 43 -29.78 -15.61 -21.73
C THR A 43 -31.17 -15.03 -22.03
N THR A 44 -32.16 -15.90 -22.24
CA THR A 44 -33.57 -15.51 -22.38
C THR A 44 -34.26 -15.27 -21.03
N VAL A 45 -33.59 -15.60 -19.93
CA VAL A 45 -34.09 -15.47 -18.56
C VAL A 45 -33.95 -14.03 -18.08
N ARG A 46 -34.97 -13.49 -17.39
CA ARG A 46 -34.92 -12.10 -16.90
C ARG A 46 -34.01 -12.00 -15.69
N ARG A 47 -33.44 -10.80 -15.48
CA ARG A 47 -32.56 -10.49 -14.34
C ARG A 47 -33.15 -10.94 -12.99
N ALA A 48 -34.42 -10.64 -12.75
CA ALA A 48 -35.12 -10.99 -11.51
C ALA A 48 -35.20 -12.51 -11.29
N ASP A 49 -35.45 -13.27 -12.37
CA ASP A 49 -35.51 -14.73 -12.30
C ASP A 49 -34.12 -15.33 -12.02
N VAL A 50 -33.06 -14.80 -12.63
CA VAL A 50 -31.68 -15.22 -12.35
C VAL A 50 -31.33 -14.97 -10.88
N LEU A 51 -31.64 -13.78 -10.36
CA LEU A 51 -31.39 -13.45 -8.95
C LEU A 51 -32.13 -14.42 -8.03
N ALA A 52 -33.42 -14.66 -8.27
CA ALA A 52 -34.23 -15.58 -7.46
C ALA A 52 -33.65 -17.01 -7.46
N VAL A 53 -33.18 -17.51 -8.61
CA VAL A 53 -32.54 -18.84 -8.69
C VAL A 53 -31.24 -18.89 -7.88
N LEU A 54 -30.42 -17.85 -7.92
CA LEU A 54 -29.18 -17.81 -7.15
C LEU A 54 -29.44 -17.73 -5.64
N GLU A 55 -30.44 -16.95 -5.21
CA GLU A 55 -30.86 -16.90 -3.80
C GLU A 55 -31.40 -18.27 -3.34
N ASN A 56 -32.26 -18.91 -4.13
CA ASN A 56 -32.75 -20.26 -3.84
C ASN A 56 -31.61 -21.29 -3.79
N THR A 57 -30.57 -21.11 -4.61
CA THR A 57 -29.37 -21.96 -4.55
C THR A 57 -28.64 -21.79 -3.21
N LEU A 58 -28.53 -20.56 -2.69
CA LEU A 58 -27.94 -20.32 -1.37
C LEU A 58 -28.73 -21.01 -0.26
N THR A 59 -30.07 -20.90 -0.27
CA THR A 59 -30.94 -21.58 0.71
C THR A 59 -30.81 -23.10 0.64
N ALA A 60 -30.78 -23.67 -0.56
CA ALA A 60 -30.61 -25.12 -0.74
C ALA A 60 -29.24 -25.59 -0.21
N VAL A 61 -28.18 -24.84 -0.51
CA VAL A 61 -26.82 -25.15 -0.02
C VAL A 61 -26.75 -25.08 1.50
N ASP A 62 -27.36 -24.07 2.12
CA ASP A 62 -27.39 -23.91 3.58
C ASP A 62 -28.07 -25.10 4.25
N SER A 63 -29.26 -25.49 3.77
CA SER A 63 -29.96 -26.69 4.25
C SER A 63 -29.09 -27.94 4.14
N MET A 64 -28.41 -28.15 3.00
CA MET A 64 -27.56 -29.31 2.80
C MET A 64 -26.34 -29.33 3.74
N LEU A 65 -25.77 -28.16 4.07
CA LEU A 65 -24.67 -28.06 5.02
C LEU A 65 -25.13 -28.34 6.45
N LEU A 66 -26.34 -27.91 6.83
CA LEU A 66 -26.96 -28.22 8.11
C LEU A 66 -27.21 -29.74 8.27
N ASP A 67 -27.49 -30.44 7.17
CA ASP A 67 -27.58 -31.89 7.11
C ASP A 67 -26.22 -32.60 7.18
N GLY A 68 -25.11 -31.87 7.32
CA GLY A 68 -23.77 -32.44 7.42
C GLY A 68 -23.11 -32.75 6.08
N MET A 69 -23.73 -32.40 4.95
CA MET A 69 -23.24 -32.78 3.62
C MET A 69 -22.08 -31.91 3.15
N ARG A 70 -21.21 -32.50 2.32
CA ARG A 70 -20.27 -31.75 1.48
C ARG A 70 -20.96 -31.38 0.17
N VAL A 71 -21.09 -30.08 -0.10
CA VAL A 71 -21.79 -29.56 -1.28
C VAL A 71 -20.76 -29.10 -2.32
N GLN A 72 -20.82 -29.69 -3.52
CA GLN A 72 -19.97 -29.33 -4.65
C GLN A 72 -20.76 -28.52 -5.67
N LEU A 73 -20.48 -27.22 -5.79
CA LEU A 73 -21.23 -26.32 -6.67
C LEU A 73 -20.60 -26.26 -8.06
N GLY A 74 -20.95 -27.22 -8.92
CA GLY A 74 -20.65 -27.18 -10.37
C GLY A 74 -19.16 -27.04 -10.73
N GLY A 75 -18.26 -27.42 -9.82
CA GLY A 75 -16.81 -27.26 -9.95
C GLY A 75 -16.27 -25.86 -9.65
N ILE A 76 -17.09 -24.96 -9.10
CA ILE A 76 -16.75 -23.59 -8.68
C ILE A 76 -16.17 -23.60 -7.27
N VAL A 77 -16.86 -24.25 -6.33
CA VAL A 77 -16.47 -24.34 -4.92
C VAL A 77 -16.99 -25.64 -4.30
N ASP A 78 -16.22 -26.19 -3.37
CA ASP A 78 -16.67 -27.24 -2.46
C ASP A 78 -16.86 -26.63 -1.07
N LEU A 79 -18.05 -26.77 -0.51
CA LEU A 79 -18.43 -26.31 0.83
C LEU A 79 -18.68 -27.52 1.73
N PHE A 80 -18.20 -27.48 2.97
CA PHE A 80 -18.41 -28.57 3.92
C PHE A 80 -18.31 -28.11 5.38
N PRO A 81 -19.08 -28.74 6.30
CA PRO A 81 -18.98 -28.46 7.73
C PRO A 81 -17.62 -28.85 8.29
N ARG A 82 -17.15 -28.09 9.29
CA ARG A 82 -15.97 -28.39 10.07
C ARG A 82 -16.14 -27.93 11.51
N ILE A 83 -15.36 -28.52 12.41
CA ILE A 83 -15.21 -28.04 13.78
C ILE A 83 -13.87 -27.31 13.89
N LYS A 84 -13.89 -26.15 14.53
CA LYS A 84 -12.70 -25.42 15.00
C LYS A 84 -12.56 -25.61 16.51
N GLY A 85 -11.31 -25.76 16.97
CA GLY A 85 -10.97 -26.05 18.37
C GLY A 85 -10.14 -27.33 18.49
N THR A 86 -9.63 -27.60 19.68
CA THR A 86 -8.79 -28.78 19.98
C THR A 86 -9.53 -29.70 20.93
N PHE A 87 -9.47 -31.01 20.68
CA PHE A 87 -10.00 -32.05 21.54
C PHE A 87 -8.89 -32.62 22.42
N ASP A 88 -9.21 -32.96 23.66
CA ASP A 88 -8.22 -33.45 24.63
C ASP A 88 -7.98 -34.97 24.54
N GLY A 89 -8.77 -35.67 23.72
CA GLY A 89 -8.64 -37.11 23.50
C GLY A 89 -9.69 -37.69 22.55
N PRO A 90 -9.57 -38.99 22.21
CA PRO A 90 -10.45 -39.64 21.22
C PRO A 90 -11.91 -39.83 21.69
N THR A 91 -12.17 -39.75 23.00
CA THR A 91 -13.51 -39.83 23.59
C THR A 91 -14.09 -38.47 23.97
N ASP A 92 -13.34 -37.39 23.69
CA ASP A 92 -13.80 -36.03 23.97
C ASP A 92 -14.94 -35.65 23.03
N ALA A 93 -15.90 -34.87 23.54
CA ALA A 93 -17.13 -34.53 22.85
C ALA A 93 -17.15 -33.07 22.37
N TYR A 94 -18.11 -32.76 21.51
CA TYR A 94 -18.33 -31.36 21.13
C TYR A 94 -18.77 -30.54 22.34
N ASP A 95 -18.10 -29.42 22.58
CA ASP A 95 -18.37 -28.49 23.66
C ASP A 95 -18.44 -27.08 23.05
N PRO A 96 -19.61 -26.42 23.02
CA PRO A 96 -19.76 -25.10 22.41
C PRO A 96 -18.94 -23.99 23.09
N THR A 97 -18.40 -24.24 24.30
CA THR A 97 -17.51 -23.30 24.99
C THR A 97 -16.06 -23.36 24.46
N ARG A 98 -15.65 -24.51 23.90
CA ARG A 98 -14.29 -24.75 23.36
C ARG A 98 -14.27 -24.88 21.84
N HIS A 99 -15.38 -25.32 21.25
CA HIS A 99 -15.50 -25.72 19.86
C HIS A 99 -16.53 -24.88 19.10
N LYS A 100 -16.22 -24.55 17.85
CA LYS A 100 -17.12 -23.83 16.95
C LYS A 100 -17.40 -24.63 15.69
N LEU A 101 -18.69 -24.85 15.39
CA LEU A 101 -19.13 -25.30 14.07
C LEU A 101 -18.93 -24.18 13.05
N ASP A 102 -18.31 -24.52 11.93
CA ASP A 102 -17.93 -23.58 10.88
C ASP A 102 -18.03 -24.25 9.51
N ILE A 103 -17.98 -23.46 8.45
CA ILE A 103 -18.01 -23.97 7.07
C ILE A 103 -16.62 -23.74 6.46
N ALA A 104 -16.03 -24.79 5.90
CA ALA A 104 -14.86 -24.66 5.04
C ALA A 104 -15.29 -24.55 3.57
N ALA A 105 -14.52 -23.76 2.82
CA ALA A 105 -14.66 -23.60 1.38
C ALA A 105 -13.33 -23.93 0.68
N MET A 106 -13.39 -24.70 -0.40
CA MET A 106 -12.26 -24.97 -1.28
C MET A 106 -12.62 -24.59 -2.71
N ALA A 107 -11.75 -23.83 -3.39
CA ALA A 107 -11.96 -23.55 -4.81
C ALA A 107 -12.02 -24.85 -5.62
N GLY A 108 -13.08 -25.00 -6.41
CA GLY A 108 -13.36 -26.19 -7.20
C GLY A 108 -12.35 -26.36 -8.34
N ARG A 109 -12.17 -27.62 -8.76
CA ARG A 109 -11.13 -27.99 -9.75
C ARG A 109 -11.31 -27.25 -11.07
N ARG A 110 -12.54 -27.14 -11.58
CA ARG A 110 -12.85 -26.49 -12.85
C ARG A 110 -12.41 -25.03 -12.86
N LEU A 111 -12.78 -24.28 -11.81
CA LEU A 111 -12.41 -22.87 -11.70
C LEU A 111 -10.89 -22.69 -11.55
N ARG A 112 -10.26 -23.51 -10.70
CA ARG A 112 -8.81 -23.47 -10.49
C ARG A 112 -8.03 -23.71 -11.79
N SER A 113 -8.38 -24.77 -12.54
CA SER A 113 -7.72 -25.10 -13.80
C SER A 113 -7.94 -24.01 -14.85
N SER A 114 -9.18 -23.52 -15.02
CA SER A 114 -9.47 -22.45 -15.97
C SER A 114 -8.69 -21.17 -15.65
N PHE A 115 -8.60 -20.80 -14.36
CA PHE A 115 -7.84 -19.64 -13.90
C PHE A 115 -6.35 -19.80 -14.18
N GLN A 116 -5.76 -20.96 -13.88
CA GLN A 116 -4.33 -21.22 -14.12
C GLN A 116 -3.96 -21.15 -15.60
N THR A 117 -4.84 -21.60 -16.49
CA THR A 117 -4.60 -21.57 -17.95
C THR A 117 -4.80 -20.18 -18.54
N SER A 118 -5.77 -19.41 -18.03
CA SER A 118 -6.23 -18.18 -18.71
C SER A 118 -5.75 -16.88 -18.06
N ALA A 119 -5.35 -16.92 -16.79
CA ALA A 119 -4.95 -15.71 -16.08
C ALA A 119 -3.53 -15.27 -16.50
N ALA A 120 -3.40 -14.00 -16.87
CA ALA A 120 -2.10 -13.36 -17.07
C ALA A 120 -1.73 -12.53 -15.84
N ALA A 121 -0.45 -12.50 -15.46
CA ALA A 121 0.07 -11.66 -14.39
C ALA A 121 0.91 -10.51 -14.96
N SER A 122 0.81 -9.33 -14.37
CA SER A 122 1.59 -8.15 -14.78
C SER A 122 2.12 -7.44 -13.54
N LYS A 123 3.44 -7.26 -13.48
CA LYS A 123 4.10 -6.57 -12.38
C LYS A 123 3.77 -5.08 -12.44
N ARG A 124 3.32 -4.51 -11.33
CA ARG A 124 3.25 -3.05 -11.14
C ARG A 124 4.54 -2.60 -10.49
N ALA A 125 5.09 -1.46 -10.93
CA ALA A 125 6.18 -0.83 -10.21
C ALA A 125 5.71 -0.59 -8.76
N ALA A 126 6.50 -1.01 -7.78
CA ALA A 126 6.21 -0.70 -6.40
C ALA A 126 6.24 0.82 -6.26
N VAL A 127 5.19 1.43 -5.68
CA VAL A 127 5.22 2.85 -5.34
C VAL A 127 6.35 3.04 -4.34
N THR A 128 7.47 3.59 -4.80
CA THR A 128 8.63 3.87 -3.97
C THR A 128 8.24 4.95 -2.97
N LEU A 129 8.22 4.58 -1.69
CA LEU A 129 7.95 5.52 -0.61
C LEU A 129 9.13 6.48 -0.48
N SER A 130 9.03 7.66 -1.09
CA SER A 130 10.03 8.75 -0.92
C SER A 130 9.57 9.73 0.17
N PRO A 131 10.49 10.56 0.69
CA PRO A 131 10.10 11.77 1.42
C PRO A 131 9.15 12.61 0.59
N SER A 132 8.17 13.24 1.23
CA SER A 132 7.22 14.15 0.59
C SER A 132 7.16 15.42 1.43
N LEU A 133 7.51 16.55 0.82
CA LEU A 133 7.50 17.86 1.45
C LEU A 133 6.16 18.51 1.13
N ALA A 134 5.38 18.87 2.15
CA ALA A 134 4.07 19.48 1.99
C ALA A 134 4.15 21.01 2.09
N ALA A 135 4.97 21.53 3.00
CA ALA A 135 5.11 22.96 3.19
C ALA A 135 6.51 23.32 3.71
N PHE A 136 6.99 24.48 3.30
CA PHE A 136 8.20 25.13 3.82
C PHE A 136 7.81 26.49 4.39
N SER A 137 8.33 26.82 5.56
CA SER A 137 8.19 28.12 6.20
C SER A 137 9.48 28.48 6.92
N GLN A 138 9.70 29.76 7.20
CA GLN A 138 10.89 30.22 7.90
C GLN A 138 10.58 31.40 8.83
N THR A 139 11.43 31.59 9.84
CA THR A 139 11.33 32.69 10.81
C THR A 139 12.67 33.46 10.86
N PRO A 140 12.67 34.78 10.62
CA PRO A 140 11.52 35.63 10.27
C PRO A 140 10.91 35.26 8.91
N ALA A 141 9.61 35.48 8.75
CA ALA A 141 8.93 35.24 7.48
C ALA A 141 9.37 36.27 6.43
N PRO A 142 9.59 35.86 5.17
CA PRO A 142 9.97 36.78 4.11
C PRO A 142 8.77 37.63 3.69
N GLN A 143 9.05 38.79 3.10
CA GLN A 143 8.03 39.71 2.61
C GLN A 143 7.24 39.15 1.41
N GLN A 144 7.85 38.24 0.65
CA GLN A 144 7.21 37.50 -0.45
C GLN A 144 7.44 35.99 -0.28
N SER A 145 6.42 35.20 -0.60
CA SER A 145 6.53 33.73 -0.62
C SER A 145 7.54 33.27 -1.68
N GLY A 146 8.29 32.22 -1.37
CA GLY A 146 9.35 31.71 -2.24
C GLY A 146 10.72 32.33 -1.99
N ILE A 147 10.83 33.41 -1.22
CA ILE A 147 12.15 33.90 -0.79
C ILE A 147 12.70 33.01 0.33
N VAL A 148 13.98 32.66 0.29
CA VAL A 148 14.70 31.98 1.38
C VAL A 148 15.72 32.93 2.02
N ILE A 149 15.80 32.94 3.36
CA ILE A 149 16.70 33.84 4.10
C ILE A 149 17.80 33.02 4.78
N PRO A 150 19.09 33.16 4.39
CA PRO A 150 20.21 32.50 5.05
C PRO A 150 20.25 32.81 6.55
N GLY A 151 20.52 31.82 7.39
CA GLY A 151 20.54 31.97 8.84
C GLY A 151 19.17 32.05 9.52
N SER A 152 18.06 32.02 8.77
CA SER A 152 16.72 31.93 9.37
C SER A 152 16.41 30.51 9.85
N ILE A 153 15.46 30.40 10.79
CA ILE A 153 14.97 29.09 11.26
C ILE A 153 13.91 28.61 10.28
N ALA A 154 14.22 27.55 9.54
CA ALA A 154 13.31 26.92 8.59
C ALA A 154 12.58 25.71 9.19
N VAL A 155 11.31 25.56 8.82
CA VAL A 155 10.43 24.45 9.18
C VAL A 155 9.89 23.81 7.90
N ILE A 156 10.10 22.50 7.74
CA ILE A 156 9.50 21.68 6.68
C ILE A 156 8.48 20.74 7.31
N ASN A 157 7.24 20.80 6.83
CA ASN A 157 6.19 19.84 7.16
C ASN A 157 5.97 18.88 6.01
N GLY A 158 5.69 17.61 6.30
CA GLY A 158 5.49 16.60 5.27
C GLY A 158 5.38 15.17 5.80
N PHE A 159 5.82 14.21 4.98
CA PHE A 159 5.77 12.78 5.30
C PHE A 159 7.09 12.10 4.97
N ARG A 160 7.52 11.21 5.86
CA ARG A 160 8.73 10.38 5.72
C ARG A 160 10.02 11.22 5.59
N LEU A 161 10.07 12.32 6.32
CA LEU A 161 11.19 13.28 6.27
C LEU A 161 12.42 12.83 7.08
N LYS A 162 12.25 11.91 8.04
CA LYS A 162 13.31 11.49 8.94
C LYS A 162 14.47 10.88 8.17
N PHE A 163 15.67 11.41 8.40
CA PHE A 163 16.92 10.95 7.81
C PHE A 163 17.95 10.60 8.90
N ASP A 164 19.00 9.86 8.52
CA ASP A 164 20.11 9.54 9.41
C ASP A 164 21.23 10.59 9.29
N SER A 165 21.43 11.40 10.35
CA SER A 165 22.45 12.45 10.36
C SER A 165 23.89 11.93 10.36
N ALA A 166 24.10 10.65 10.70
CA ALA A 166 25.43 10.03 10.64
C ALA A 166 25.87 9.72 9.19
N LYS A 167 24.93 9.71 8.24
CA LYS A 167 25.22 9.41 6.83
C LYS A 167 25.41 10.69 6.02
N ALA A 168 26.55 10.78 5.35
CA ALA A 168 26.90 11.96 4.56
C ALA A 168 25.91 12.23 3.42
N ASP A 169 25.35 11.18 2.83
CA ASP A 169 24.43 11.23 1.68
C ASP A 169 22.95 11.47 2.07
N GLU A 170 22.65 11.56 3.36
CA GLU A 170 21.31 11.83 3.89
C GLU A 170 21.23 13.23 4.52
N GLY A 171 20.08 13.90 4.39
CA GLY A 171 19.87 15.24 4.95
C GLY A 171 19.00 16.16 4.10
N ILE A 172 19.11 17.45 4.40
CA ILE A 172 18.40 18.56 3.76
C ILE A 172 19.38 19.26 2.81
N PHE A 173 19.02 19.38 1.54
CA PHE A 173 19.87 19.92 0.50
C PHE A 173 19.15 21.05 -0.25
N PHE A 174 19.85 22.16 -0.42
CA PHE A 174 19.47 23.23 -1.33
C PHE A 174 20.22 23.02 -2.65
N CYS A 175 19.51 22.62 -3.69
CA CYS A 175 20.06 22.34 -5.01
C CYS A 175 19.86 23.55 -5.91
N PRO A 176 20.93 24.25 -6.33
CA PRO A 176 20.85 25.32 -7.33
C PRO A 176 20.23 24.82 -8.65
N LEU A 177 19.36 25.63 -9.27
CA LEU A 177 18.79 25.27 -10.59
C LEU A 177 19.82 25.33 -11.73
N ASP A 178 20.94 26.04 -11.53
CA ASP A 178 22.02 26.16 -12.50
C ASP A 178 22.94 24.92 -12.57
N GLY A 179 22.67 23.90 -11.74
CA GLY A 179 23.43 22.65 -11.71
C GLY A 179 24.71 22.70 -10.88
N SER A 180 24.96 23.79 -10.14
CA SER A 180 26.06 23.85 -9.16
C SER A 180 25.86 22.85 -8.00
N ASP A 181 26.91 22.60 -7.23
CA ASP A 181 26.88 21.61 -6.15
C ASP A 181 25.79 21.92 -5.09
N PRO A 182 25.02 20.90 -4.64
CA PRO A 182 24.02 21.06 -3.59
C PRO A 182 24.63 21.48 -2.25
N ILE A 183 23.96 22.41 -1.58
CA ILE A 183 24.38 22.91 -0.26
C ILE A 183 23.58 22.18 0.82
N LYS A 184 24.27 21.43 1.69
CA LYS A 184 23.66 20.66 2.78
C LYS A 184 23.46 21.55 4.02
N ALA A 185 22.27 21.50 4.62
CA ALA A 185 22.05 22.11 5.93
C ALA A 185 22.72 21.28 7.04
N SER A 186 23.53 21.92 7.87
CA SER A 186 24.30 21.28 8.95
C SER A 186 23.64 21.42 10.32
N SER A 187 23.00 22.55 10.59
CA SER A 187 22.38 22.85 11.89
C SER A 187 20.93 22.38 11.94
N ILE A 188 20.71 21.17 12.46
CA ILE A 188 19.40 20.54 12.57
C ILE A 188 18.91 20.58 14.03
N GLN A 189 17.79 21.23 14.28
CA GLN A 189 17.16 21.29 15.60
C GLN A 189 16.16 20.14 15.81
N LYS A 190 15.38 19.78 14.78
CA LYS A 190 14.37 18.72 14.86
C LYS A 190 14.40 17.86 13.60
N ASN A 191 14.45 16.53 13.80
CA ASN A 191 14.48 15.54 12.72
C ASN A 191 13.46 14.43 12.99
N THR A 192 12.23 14.59 12.50
CA THR A 192 11.13 13.63 12.70
C THR A 192 10.51 13.21 11.37
N PRO A 193 9.72 12.12 11.32
CA PRO A 193 9.11 11.69 10.06
C PRO A 193 8.12 12.69 9.45
N LYS A 194 7.60 13.65 10.21
CA LYS A 194 6.58 14.61 9.75
C LYS A 194 7.04 16.07 9.72
N GLU A 195 8.13 16.38 10.43
CA GLU A 195 8.60 17.75 10.61
C GLU A 195 10.12 17.79 10.75
N LEU A 196 10.74 18.75 10.05
CA LEU A 196 12.14 19.11 10.18
C LEU A 196 12.25 20.59 10.58
N ILE A 197 13.11 20.89 11.55
CA ILE A 197 13.45 22.26 11.94
C ILE A 197 14.97 22.41 11.89
N PHE A 198 15.46 23.42 11.18
CA PHE A 198 16.89 23.61 10.92
C PHE A 198 17.21 25.07 10.61
N LEU A 199 18.50 25.41 10.64
CA LEU A 199 18.99 26.71 10.19
C LEU A 199 19.25 26.68 8.69
N VAL A 200 18.73 27.66 7.95
CA VAL A 200 19.05 27.82 6.52
C VAL A 200 20.56 28.08 6.38
N PRO A 201 21.30 27.29 5.58
CA PRO A 201 22.73 27.48 5.38
C PRO A 201 23.02 28.77 4.59
N ALA A 202 24.30 29.14 4.48
CA ALA A 202 24.71 30.18 3.54
C ALA A 202 24.40 29.72 2.10
N LEU A 203 23.68 30.56 1.36
CA LEU A 203 23.30 30.33 -0.04
C LEU A 203 23.88 31.44 -0.91
N ALA A 204 24.09 31.15 -2.19
CA ALA A 204 24.58 32.12 -3.16
C ALA A 204 23.45 33.05 -3.60
N THR A 205 23.70 34.35 -3.51
CA THR A 205 22.71 35.37 -3.81
C THR A 205 22.36 35.42 -5.30
N GLY A 206 21.10 35.76 -5.62
CA GLY A 206 20.60 35.81 -6.99
C GLY A 206 20.37 34.44 -7.62
N LYS A 207 20.36 33.35 -6.83
CA LYS A 207 20.11 31.99 -7.31
C LYS A 207 18.76 31.45 -6.86
N ASP A 208 18.21 30.61 -7.72
CA ASP A 208 17.06 29.77 -7.44
C ASP A 208 17.52 28.39 -6.96
N TYR A 209 16.75 27.83 -6.04
CA TYR A 209 17.00 26.56 -5.39
C TYR A 209 15.74 25.69 -5.38
N HIS A 210 15.94 24.38 -5.54
CA HIS A 210 14.97 23.40 -5.06
C HIS A 210 15.46 22.73 -3.79
N LEU A 211 14.52 22.54 -2.87
CA LEU A 211 14.78 21.89 -1.61
C LEU A 211 14.57 20.39 -1.75
N GLU A 212 15.59 19.61 -1.40
CA GLU A 212 15.58 18.16 -1.41
C GLU A 212 15.78 17.59 -0.01
N ILE A 213 14.99 16.57 0.32
CA ILE A 213 15.23 15.69 1.46
C ILE A 213 15.69 14.34 0.93
N ARG A 214 16.90 13.93 1.31
CA ARG A 214 17.47 12.64 0.97
C ARG A 214 17.49 11.76 2.22
N ALA A 215 16.78 10.63 2.16
CA ALA A 215 16.62 9.75 3.31
C ALA A 215 16.44 8.29 2.89
N ARG A 216 16.91 7.37 3.75
CA ARG A 216 16.57 5.95 3.66
C ARG A 216 15.34 5.65 4.49
N ILE A 217 14.22 5.41 3.83
CA ILE A 217 12.94 5.23 4.51
C ILE A 217 12.87 3.87 5.23
N ARG A 218 12.55 3.89 6.53
CA ARG A 218 12.33 2.70 7.39
C ARG A 218 13.50 1.70 7.36
N GLY A 219 14.75 2.18 7.35
CA GLY A 219 15.93 1.33 7.37
C GLY A 219 16.20 0.58 6.06
N GLY A 220 15.57 0.98 4.96
CA GLY A 220 15.91 0.49 3.62
C GLY A 220 17.34 0.87 3.22
N SER A 221 17.96 0.12 2.30
CA SER A 221 19.32 0.42 1.81
C SER A 221 19.35 1.53 0.75
N GLN A 222 18.23 1.73 0.04
CA GLN A 222 18.12 2.68 -1.07
C GLN A 222 17.91 4.11 -0.58
N LEU A 223 18.80 5.01 -1.01
CA LEU A 223 18.62 6.45 -0.82
C LEU A 223 17.44 6.94 -1.65
N ARG A 224 16.52 7.69 -1.04
CA ARG A 224 15.35 8.25 -1.72
C ARG A 224 15.29 9.75 -1.52
N THR A 225 14.87 10.45 -2.56
CA THR A 225 14.79 11.91 -2.58
C THR A 225 13.34 12.33 -2.66
N GLY A 226 12.94 13.24 -1.78
CA GLY A 226 11.73 14.05 -1.91
C GLY A 226 12.12 15.48 -2.24
N ARG A 227 11.34 16.15 -3.08
CA ARG A 227 11.56 17.53 -3.48
C ARG A 227 10.37 18.40 -3.10
N LEU A 228 10.62 19.65 -2.74
CA LEU A 228 9.59 20.66 -2.61
C LEU A 228 9.21 21.15 -4.02
N ASP A 229 7.92 21.16 -4.33
CA ASP A 229 7.42 21.61 -5.65
C ASP A 229 7.68 23.10 -5.88
N ALA A 230 7.69 23.90 -4.80
CA ALA A 230 8.04 25.32 -4.86
C ALA A 230 9.55 25.53 -5.09
N THR A 231 9.88 26.51 -5.92
CA THR A 231 11.23 27.06 -6.05
C THR A 231 11.47 28.07 -4.94
N LEU A 232 12.68 28.05 -4.36
CA LEU A 232 13.13 29.00 -3.35
C LEU A 232 14.20 29.92 -3.96
N THR A 233 14.03 31.22 -3.84
CA THR A 233 14.95 32.21 -4.44
C THR A 233 15.63 33.00 -3.34
N LEU A 234 16.94 33.19 -3.44
CA LEU A 234 17.67 34.15 -2.62
C LEU A 234 17.83 35.46 -3.41
N ILE A 235 17.18 36.53 -2.96
CA ILE A 235 17.27 37.85 -3.59
C ILE A 235 18.47 38.62 -2.99
N MET A 236 19.11 39.47 -3.80
CA MET A 236 20.11 40.43 -3.33
C MET A 236 19.42 41.51 -2.48
N ASP A 237 19.91 41.71 -1.27
CA ASP A 237 19.66 42.82 -0.33
C ASP A 237 18.65 42.59 0.81
N TYR A 238 19.22 42.60 2.02
CA TYR A 238 18.77 43.43 3.16
C TYR A 238 19.94 44.32 3.58
#